data_AF-A0A7V9EZA5-F1
#
_entry.id   AF-A0A7V9EZA5-F1
#
_cell.length_a   1.000
_cell.length_b   1.000
_cell.length_c   1.000
_cell.angle_alpha   90.00
_cell.angle_beta   90.00
_cell.angle_gamma   90.00
#
_symmetry.space_group_name_H-M   'P 1'
#
loop_
_entity.id
_entity.type
_entity.pdbx_description
1 polymer ?
#
loop_
_entity_poly.entity_id
_entity_poly.type
_entity_poly.pdbx_seq_one_letter_code
_entity_poly.pdbx_strand_id
1 'polypeptide(L)'
;MPLSLRRGVVTAVTERVERFVRLEVDGIACIAYPRLTGEIEVGDEVLVNEQARLLGLGSGGFDVLYANLTRGLGLEPEEGAHVIALPYTPGQIAFRRGEEDGTLPAALGGLPVVLCTLHSQVAPVCAALAGVRVAYVQVHGGALPVALSDTVRALKERGLLGGAVAVAPCLDGDVDCVS
;
A
#
# COMPACT_ATOMS: atom_id res chain seq x y z
N MET A 1 -14.33 8.81 18.06
CA MET A 1 -13.96 9.95 17.20
C MET A 1 -14.37 9.59 15.77
N PRO A 2 -15.15 10.42 15.06
CA PRO A 2 -15.57 10.12 13.69
C PRO A 2 -14.40 10.29 12.70
N LEU A 3 -14.51 9.65 11.54
CA LEU A 3 -13.66 9.95 10.38
C LEU A 3 -14.01 11.35 9.83
N SER A 4 -12.99 12.10 9.41
CA SER A 4 -13.19 13.33 8.63
C SER A 4 -13.22 12.98 7.14
N LEU A 5 -14.43 12.69 6.64
CA LEU A 5 -14.67 12.36 5.24
C LEU A 5 -15.35 13.52 4.51
N ARG A 6 -14.94 13.77 3.26
CA ARG A 6 -15.64 14.70 2.36
C ARG A 6 -15.89 14.05 1.00
N ARG A 7 -16.95 14.50 0.31
CA ARG A 7 -17.14 14.23 -1.12
C ARG A 7 -16.26 15.16 -1.94
N GLY A 8 -15.83 14.71 -3.10
CA GLY A 8 -15.10 15.53 -4.06
C GLY A 8 -15.10 14.91 -5.45
N VAL A 9 -14.49 15.61 -6.40
CA VAL A 9 -14.31 15.15 -7.78
C VAL A 9 -12.83 15.01 -8.10
N VAL A 10 -12.44 13.91 -8.72
CA VAL A 10 -11.07 13.73 -9.23
C VAL A 10 -10.83 14.76 -10.33
N THR A 11 -9.88 15.66 -10.10
CA THR A 11 -9.55 16.79 -10.98
C THR A 11 -8.30 16.52 -11.83
N ALA A 12 -7.37 15.73 -11.31
CA ALA A 12 -6.18 15.30 -12.04
C ALA A 12 -5.73 13.91 -11.57
N VAL A 13 -5.10 13.15 -12.46
CA VAL A 13 -4.31 11.96 -12.12
C VAL A 13 -2.87 12.28 -12.50
N THR A 14 -2.01 12.43 -11.51
CA THR A 14 -0.64 12.94 -11.69
C THR A 14 0.37 11.83 -11.90
N GLU A 15 0.12 10.65 -11.33
CA GLU A 15 0.99 9.48 -11.50
C GLU A 15 0.19 8.19 -11.32
N ARG A 16 0.50 7.20 -12.16
CA ARG A 16 0.05 5.82 -11.98
C ARG A 16 1.27 4.91 -11.94
N VAL A 17 1.41 4.18 -10.84
CA VAL A 17 2.36 3.08 -10.71
C VAL A 17 1.58 1.83 -10.31
N GLU A 18 2.25 0.69 -10.30
CA GLU A 18 1.62 -0.56 -9.92
C GLU A 18 0.94 -0.44 -8.53
N ARG A 19 -0.38 -0.72 -8.49
CA ARG A 19 -1.23 -0.72 -7.28
C ARG A 19 -1.35 0.62 -6.53
N PHE A 20 -0.83 1.72 -7.08
CA PHE A 20 -0.84 3.03 -6.41
C PHE A 20 -1.02 4.19 -7.39
N VAL A 21 -1.82 5.18 -7.00
CA VAL A 21 -2.14 6.35 -7.82
C VAL A 21 -1.94 7.62 -6.98
N ARG A 22 -1.28 8.60 -7.59
CA ARG A 22 -1.29 10.00 -7.12
C ARG A 22 -2.24 10.81 -7.98
N LEU A 23 -3.08 11.60 -7.33
CA LEU A 23 -4.17 12.32 -7.95
C LEU A 23 -4.47 13.62 -7.21
N GLU A 24 -5.41 14.40 -7.74
CA GLU A 24 -5.98 15.57 -7.07
C GLU A 24 -7.50 15.44 -7.00
N VAL A 25 -8.06 15.75 -5.83
CA VAL A 25 -9.51 15.80 -5.61
C VAL A 25 -9.89 17.22 -5.23
N ASP A 26 -10.62 17.90 -6.11
CA ASP A 26 -10.92 19.34 -6.04
C ASP A 26 -9.65 20.21 -5.90
N GLY A 27 -8.58 19.86 -6.62
CA GLY A 27 -7.27 20.53 -6.57
C GLY A 27 -6.44 20.26 -5.32
N ILE A 28 -6.88 19.35 -4.44
CA ILE A 28 -6.11 18.92 -3.25
C ILE A 28 -5.40 17.60 -3.56
N ALA A 29 -4.09 17.53 -3.30
CA ALA A 29 -3.31 16.32 -3.45
C ALA A 29 -3.93 15.14 -2.68
N CYS A 30 -4.04 14.00 -3.34
CA CYS A 30 -4.65 12.80 -2.81
C CYS A 30 -3.94 11.54 -3.33
N ILE A 31 -3.97 10.47 -2.54
CA ILE A 31 -3.47 9.15 -2.95
C ILE A 31 -4.59 8.12 -2.95
N ALA A 32 -4.48 7.13 -3.82
CA ALA A 32 -5.42 6.02 -3.91
C ALA A 32 -4.69 4.69 -4.16
N TYR A 33 -5.35 3.60 -3.76
CA TYR A 33 -4.92 2.24 -4.02
C TYR A 33 -6.00 1.58 -4.89
N PRO A 34 -5.85 1.50 -6.22
CA PRO A 34 -6.91 1.01 -7.10
C PRO A 34 -7.44 -0.39 -6.76
N ARG A 35 -6.59 -1.23 -6.16
CA ARG A 35 -7.02 -2.54 -5.61
C ARG A 35 -8.15 -2.40 -4.58
N LEU A 36 -8.15 -1.31 -3.79
CA LEU A 36 -9.12 -1.04 -2.73
C LEU A 36 -10.28 -0.16 -3.21
N THR A 37 -10.00 0.76 -4.14
CA THR A 37 -10.93 1.82 -4.52
C THR A 37 -11.56 1.62 -5.89
N GLY A 38 -11.14 0.60 -6.62
CA GLY A 38 -11.35 0.48 -8.06
C GLY A 38 -10.43 1.41 -8.85
N GLU A 39 -10.47 1.27 -10.17
CA GLU A 39 -9.81 2.20 -11.08
C GLU A 39 -10.27 3.63 -10.84
N ILE A 40 -9.37 4.59 -11.08
CA ILE A 40 -9.58 6.01 -10.83
C ILE A 40 -9.45 6.75 -12.15
N GLU A 41 -10.39 7.64 -12.47
CA GLU A 41 -10.29 8.57 -13.61
C GLU A 41 -10.67 9.99 -13.23
N VAL A 42 -10.21 10.96 -14.04
CA VAL A 42 -10.66 12.36 -13.92
C VAL A 42 -12.18 12.44 -14.15
N GLY A 43 -12.85 13.20 -13.28
CA GLY A 43 -14.31 13.32 -13.26
C GLY A 43 -15.01 12.32 -12.34
N ASP A 44 -14.31 11.35 -11.76
CA ASP A 44 -14.91 10.45 -10.78
C ASP A 44 -15.33 11.18 -9.52
N GLU A 45 -16.51 10.87 -9.02
CA GLU A 45 -17.00 11.30 -7.72
C GLU A 45 -16.46 10.36 -6.64
N VAL A 46 -15.89 10.94 -5.58
CA VAL A 46 -15.15 10.17 -4.57
C VAL A 46 -15.49 10.64 -3.16
N LEU A 47 -15.32 9.74 -2.19
CA LEU A 47 -15.13 10.09 -0.79
C LEU A 47 -13.64 10.08 -0.49
N VAL A 48 -13.15 11.10 0.19
CA VAL A 48 -11.76 11.18 0.66
C VAL A 48 -11.71 11.35 2.17
N ASN A 49 -10.68 10.77 2.79
CA ASN A 49 -10.29 11.01 4.18
C ASN A 49 -9.23 12.11 4.22
N GLU A 50 -9.57 13.22 4.87
CA GLU A 50 -8.71 14.41 4.96
C GLU A 50 -8.11 14.61 6.37
N GLN A 51 -8.37 13.68 7.29
CA GLN A 51 -8.13 13.88 8.71
C GLN A 51 -6.65 14.14 9.03
N ALA A 52 -5.74 13.34 8.47
CA ALA A 52 -4.30 13.50 8.73
C ALA A 52 -3.76 14.84 8.20
N ARG A 53 -4.27 15.30 7.05
CA ARG A 53 -3.93 16.61 6.48
C ARG A 53 -4.47 17.75 7.34
N LEU A 54 -5.75 17.68 7.75
CA LEU A 54 -6.37 18.70 8.62
C LEU A 54 -5.67 18.82 9.98
N LEU A 55 -5.19 17.70 10.52
CA LEU A 55 -4.47 17.67 11.80
C LEU A 55 -2.97 18.00 11.67
N GLY A 56 -2.44 18.15 10.44
CA GLY A 56 -1.03 18.48 10.22
C GLY A 56 -0.05 17.41 10.70
N LEU A 57 -0.43 16.12 10.66
CA LEU A 57 0.36 15.02 11.24
C LEU A 57 1.64 14.64 10.45
N GLY A 58 2.00 15.41 9.42
CA GLY A 58 3.17 15.09 8.59
C GLY A 58 2.98 13.87 7.68
N SER A 59 1.75 13.52 7.31
CA SER A 59 1.42 12.38 6.42
C SER A 59 1.75 12.61 4.95
N GLY A 60 2.67 13.53 4.63
CA GLY A 60 3.00 13.92 3.25
C GLY A 60 2.09 14.99 2.63
N GLY A 61 1.12 15.52 3.39
CA GLY A 61 0.31 16.67 2.97
C GLY A 61 -0.80 16.36 1.96
N PHE A 62 -1.18 15.08 1.82
CA PHE A 62 -2.23 14.62 0.93
C PHE A 62 -3.43 14.01 1.70
N ASP A 63 -4.59 14.03 1.06
CA ASP A 63 -5.77 13.25 1.46
C ASP A 63 -5.62 11.77 1.02
N VAL A 64 -6.42 10.86 1.58
CA VAL A 64 -6.47 9.45 1.16
C VAL A 64 -7.85 9.16 0.57
N LEU A 65 -7.91 8.66 -0.66
CA LEU A 65 -9.17 8.27 -1.29
C LEU A 65 -9.78 7.11 -0.51
N TYR A 66 -11.00 7.31 0.00
CA TYR A 66 -11.71 6.36 0.85
C TYR A 66 -12.62 5.43 0.02
N ALA A 67 -13.37 6.00 -0.93
CA ALA A 67 -14.21 5.22 -1.84
C ALA A 67 -14.42 5.98 -3.16
N ASN A 68 -14.42 5.28 -4.28
CA ASN A 68 -14.84 5.83 -5.57
C ASN A 68 -16.34 5.56 -5.76
N LEU A 69 -17.15 6.62 -5.80
CA LEU A 69 -18.61 6.54 -5.88
C LEU A 69 -19.12 6.38 -7.30
N THR A 70 -18.28 6.65 -8.31
CA THR A 70 -18.65 6.49 -9.73
C THR A 70 -18.47 5.06 -10.20
N ARG A 71 -17.34 4.43 -9.87
CA ARG A 71 -16.98 3.09 -10.38
C ARG A 71 -16.39 2.12 -9.36
N GLY A 72 -16.18 2.55 -8.11
CA GLY A 72 -15.62 1.73 -7.05
C GLY A 72 -16.65 0.97 -6.21
N LEU A 73 -17.95 1.14 -6.48
CA LEU A 73 -19.02 0.47 -5.76
C LEU A 73 -19.47 -0.80 -6.47
N GLY A 74 -19.77 -1.85 -5.70
CA GLY A 74 -20.21 -3.13 -6.24
C GLY A 74 -19.09 -3.93 -6.92
N LEU A 75 -17.84 -3.66 -6.58
CA LEU A 75 -16.70 -4.48 -7.02
C LEU A 75 -16.73 -5.84 -6.31
N GLU A 76 -16.37 -6.87 -7.07
CA GLU A 76 -16.22 -8.22 -6.53
C GLU A 76 -14.95 -8.35 -5.69
N PRO A 77 -14.96 -9.18 -4.63
CA PRO A 77 -13.76 -9.47 -3.87
C PRO A 77 -12.74 -10.25 -4.72
N GLU A 78 -11.48 -10.22 -4.27
CA GLU A 78 -10.43 -11.05 -4.86
C GLU A 78 -10.80 -12.54 -4.76
N GLU A 79 -10.70 -13.26 -5.88
CA GLU A 79 -11.04 -14.68 -5.92
C GLU A 79 -10.13 -15.50 -4.99
N GLY A 80 -10.75 -16.36 -4.17
CA GLY A 80 -10.02 -17.19 -3.21
C GLY A 80 -9.52 -16.45 -1.96
N ALA A 81 -9.83 -15.16 -1.80
CA ALA A 81 -9.51 -14.43 -0.59
C ALA A 81 -10.23 -15.03 0.63
N HIS A 82 -9.47 -15.47 1.63
CA HIS A 82 -10.01 -16.10 2.83
C HIS A 82 -9.45 -15.52 4.14
N VAL A 83 -8.63 -14.46 4.04
CA VAL A 83 -8.09 -13.70 5.17
C VAL A 83 -8.54 -12.25 5.11
N ILE A 84 -8.84 -11.66 6.27
CA ILE A 84 -9.24 -10.25 6.42
C ILE A 84 -8.13 -9.45 7.13
N ALA A 85 -7.66 -8.34 6.53
CA ALA A 85 -6.95 -7.30 7.30
C ALA A 85 -7.95 -6.28 7.85
N LEU A 86 -7.54 -5.66 8.97
CA LEU A 86 -8.33 -4.68 9.71
C LEU A 86 -9.75 -5.20 10.02
N PRO A 87 -9.88 -6.44 10.55
CA PRO A 87 -11.19 -7.07 10.71
C PRO A 87 -12.09 -6.23 11.60
N TYR A 88 -13.37 -6.14 11.22
CA TYR A 88 -14.41 -5.38 11.94
C TYR A 88 -14.22 -3.85 11.95
N THR A 89 -13.27 -3.32 11.18
CA THR A 89 -13.16 -1.87 10.93
C THR A 89 -13.90 -1.49 9.64
N PRO A 90 -14.29 -0.20 9.47
CA PRO A 90 -14.85 0.27 8.20
C PRO A 90 -13.96 0.09 6.97
N GLY A 91 -12.65 -0.12 7.17
CA GLY A 91 -11.66 -0.36 6.11
C GLY A 91 -11.21 -1.82 6.02
N GLN A 92 -12.01 -2.77 6.50
CA GLN A 92 -11.69 -4.20 6.38
C GLN A 92 -11.56 -4.61 4.92
N ILE A 93 -10.56 -5.42 4.60
CA ILE A 93 -10.25 -5.85 3.23
C ILE A 93 -9.94 -7.33 3.24
N ALA A 94 -10.50 -8.06 2.28
CA ALA A 94 -10.19 -9.47 2.03
C ALA A 94 -9.07 -9.58 0.99
N PHE A 95 -8.14 -10.50 1.20
CA PHE A 95 -7.09 -10.83 0.23
C PHE A 95 -6.64 -12.27 0.39
N ARG A 96 -5.93 -12.74 -0.64
CA ARG A 96 -5.16 -13.97 -0.60
C ARG A 96 -3.76 -13.73 -0.02
N ARG A 97 -3.20 -14.73 0.63
CA ARG A 97 -1.94 -14.70 1.37
C ARG A 97 -0.92 -15.64 0.77
N GLY A 98 0.35 -15.23 0.81
CA GLY A 98 1.45 -16.00 0.22
C GLY A 98 1.59 -17.41 0.81
N GLU A 99 1.17 -17.61 2.06
CA GLU A 99 1.13 -18.92 2.72
C GLU A 99 0.15 -19.89 2.05
N GLU A 100 -0.78 -19.41 1.22
CA GLU A 100 -1.76 -20.21 0.47
C GLU A 100 -1.27 -20.63 -0.92
N ASP A 101 -0.19 -20.02 -1.42
CA ASP A 101 0.26 -20.16 -2.80
C ASP A 101 1.15 -21.39 -3.05
N GLY A 102 1.30 -22.25 -2.04
CA GLY A 102 1.88 -23.58 -2.19
C GLY A 102 3.01 -23.88 -1.20
N THR A 103 3.88 -24.81 -1.59
CA THR A 103 4.95 -25.30 -0.73
C THR A 103 6.14 -24.34 -0.75
N LEU A 104 6.45 -23.75 0.41
CA LEU A 104 7.62 -22.91 0.56
C LEU A 104 8.92 -23.75 0.53
N PRO A 105 10.03 -23.21 0.02
CA PRO A 105 11.34 -23.84 0.17
C PRO A 105 11.68 -24.05 1.65
N ALA A 106 12.33 -25.17 1.98
CA ALA A 106 12.73 -25.47 3.36
C ALA A 106 13.82 -24.52 3.90
N ALA A 107 14.50 -23.77 3.04
CA ALA A 107 15.54 -22.83 3.41
C ALA A 107 15.62 -21.64 2.44
N LEU A 108 16.13 -20.52 2.94
CA LEU A 108 16.31 -19.27 2.17
C LEU A 108 17.53 -19.28 1.24
N GLY A 109 18.36 -20.32 1.27
CA GLY A 109 19.53 -20.44 0.38
C GLY A 109 20.57 -19.34 0.55
N GLY A 110 20.66 -18.71 1.73
CA GLY A 110 21.58 -17.60 2.00
C GLY A 110 21.09 -16.24 1.54
N LEU A 111 19.84 -16.12 1.05
CA LEU A 111 19.22 -14.83 0.74
C LEU A 111 19.14 -13.96 2.00
N PRO A 112 19.79 -12.78 2.03
CA PRO A 112 19.67 -11.87 3.16
C PRO A 112 18.26 -11.28 3.21
N VAL A 113 17.65 -11.32 4.39
CA VAL A 113 16.31 -10.78 4.63
C VAL A 113 16.41 -9.62 5.60
N VAL A 114 15.83 -8.49 5.21
CA VAL A 114 15.77 -7.27 6.00
C VAL A 114 14.34 -7.08 6.50
N LEU A 115 14.17 -7.06 7.82
CA LEU A 115 12.91 -6.75 8.45
C LEU A 115 12.89 -5.28 8.86
N CYS A 116 11.87 -4.54 8.45
CA CYS A 116 11.67 -3.15 8.90
C CYS A 116 10.21 -2.90 9.25
N THR A 117 9.98 -1.96 10.18
CA THR A 117 8.63 -1.55 10.60
C THR A 117 8.07 -0.41 9.74
N LEU A 118 8.94 0.27 8.97
CA LEU A 118 8.60 1.30 8.00
C LEU A 118 9.42 1.13 6.72
N HIS A 119 8.79 1.36 5.56
CA HIS A 119 9.43 1.28 4.25
C HIS A 119 10.57 2.29 4.03
N SER A 120 10.65 3.37 4.83
CA SER A 120 11.77 4.32 4.76
C SER A 120 13.08 3.77 5.35
N GLN A 121 13.00 2.77 6.24
CA GLN A 121 14.16 2.18 6.92
C GLN A 121 14.98 1.26 6.00
N VAL A 122 14.39 0.73 4.92
CA VAL A 122 15.08 -0.23 4.06
C VAL A 122 16.21 0.42 3.24
N ALA A 123 16.11 1.71 2.92
CA ALA A 123 17.14 2.45 2.18
C ALA A 123 18.48 2.51 2.92
N PRO A 124 18.57 3.00 4.17
CA PRO A 124 19.84 3.03 4.90
C PRO A 124 20.39 1.61 5.15
N VAL A 125 19.54 0.59 5.30
CA VAL A 125 20.02 -0.80 5.40
C VAL A 125 20.68 -1.26 4.09
N CYS A 126 20.03 -1.03 2.94
CA CYS A 126 20.62 -1.37 1.63
C CYS A 126 21.93 -0.61 1.38
N ALA A 127 22.03 0.65 1.82
CA ALA A 127 23.25 1.43 1.73
C ALA A 127 24.38 0.82 2.59
N ALA A 128 24.08 0.41 3.81
CA ALA A 128 25.06 -0.23 4.71
C ALA A 128 25.54 -1.60 4.19
N LEU A 129 24.68 -2.33 3.48
CA LEU A 129 25.01 -3.62 2.87
C LEU A 129 25.78 -3.49 1.55
N ALA A 130 26.03 -2.27 1.06
CA ALA A 130 26.96 -1.98 -0.03
C ALA A 130 26.78 -2.83 -1.30
N GLY A 131 25.55 -2.92 -1.82
CA GLY A 131 25.26 -3.60 -3.10
C GLY A 131 24.82 -5.05 -2.99
N VAL A 132 24.73 -5.60 -1.77
CA VAL A 132 24.08 -6.90 -1.54
C VAL A 132 22.57 -6.77 -1.78
N ARG A 133 22.04 -7.58 -2.70
CA ARG A 133 20.60 -7.69 -2.95
C ARG A 133 19.91 -8.40 -1.78
N VAL A 134 18.82 -7.83 -1.28
CA VAL A 134 18.08 -8.38 -0.13
C VAL A 134 16.60 -8.57 -0.44
N ALA A 135 15.95 -9.46 0.30
CA ALA A 135 14.49 -9.46 0.42
C ALA A 135 14.07 -8.51 1.55
N TYR A 136 13.05 -7.70 1.30
CA TYR A 136 12.48 -6.81 2.29
C TYR A 136 11.19 -7.42 2.88
N VAL A 137 11.05 -7.41 4.19
CA VAL A 137 9.81 -7.78 4.89
C VAL A 137 9.37 -6.58 5.74
N GLN A 138 8.25 -5.97 5.36
CA GLN A 138 7.60 -4.96 6.19
C GLN A 138 6.77 -5.65 7.26
N VAL A 139 7.22 -5.57 8.51
CA VAL A 139 6.50 -6.08 9.67
C VAL A 139 5.67 -4.97 10.33
N HIS A 140 4.76 -5.37 11.22
CA HIS A 140 3.87 -4.46 11.94
C HIS A 140 4.64 -3.28 12.56
N GLY A 141 4.11 -2.09 12.33
CA GLY A 141 4.77 -0.82 12.55
C GLY A 141 3.80 0.30 12.17
N GLY A 142 4.12 1.04 11.11
CA GLY A 142 3.20 2.05 10.57
C GLY A 142 1.92 1.48 9.93
N ALA A 143 1.81 0.15 9.75
CA ALA A 143 0.68 -0.52 9.09
C ALA A 143 0.40 0.03 7.68
N LEU A 144 1.46 0.41 6.96
CA LEU A 144 1.37 1.13 5.69
C LEU A 144 1.32 0.16 4.51
N PRO A 145 0.56 0.48 3.44
CA PRO A 145 0.69 -0.23 2.17
C PRO A 145 2.09 -0.04 1.57
N VAL A 146 2.75 -1.13 1.18
CA VAL A 146 4.11 -1.08 0.61
C VAL A 146 4.13 -0.38 -0.75
N ALA A 147 3.05 -0.47 -1.52
CA ALA A 147 2.88 0.22 -2.81
C ALA A 147 3.04 1.75 -2.75
N LEU A 148 2.82 2.37 -1.58
CA LEU A 148 3.06 3.80 -1.35
C LEU A 148 4.54 4.20 -1.51
N SER A 149 5.46 3.27 -1.26
CA SER A 149 6.87 3.60 -1.07
C SER A 149 7.64 3.77 -2.39
N ASP A 150 7.94 5.03 -2.74
CA ASP A 150 8.89 5.32 -3.82
C ASP A 150 10.28 4.72 -3.55
N THR A 151 10.69 4.66 -2.28
CA THR A 151 11.94 4.05 -1.85
C THR A 151 12.03 2.58 -2.23
N VAL A 152 10.97 1.80 -1.97
CA VAL A 152 10.95 0.37 -2.31
C VAL A 152 10.99 0.19 -3.82
N ARG A 153 10.23 1.00 -4.57
CA ARG A 153 10.24 1.00 -6.04
C ARG A 153 11.64 1.28 -6.60
N ALA A 154 12.27 2.38 -6.16
CA ALA A 154 13.60 2.78 -6.61
C ALA A 154 14.69 1.74 -6.27
N LEU A 155 14.59 1.07 -5.13
CA LEU A 155 15.55 0.02 -4.77
C LEU A 155 15.36 -1.27 -5.58
N LYS A 156 14.11 -1.61 -5.94
CA LYS A 156 13.82 -2.71 -6.87
C LYS A 156 14.36 -2.41 -8.27
N GLU A 157 14.12 -1.21 -8.79
CA GLU A 157 14.63 -0.76 -10.10
C GLU A 157 16.17 -0.82 -10.18
N ARG A 158 16.85 -0.55 -9.07
CA ARG A 158 18.32 -0.64 -8.94
C ARG A 158 18.83 -2.06 -8.68
N GLY A 159 17.95 -3.05 -8.59
CA GLY A 159 18.31 -4.44 -8.29
C GLY A 159 18.80 -4.70 -6.87
N LEU A 160 18.63 -3.74 -5.95
CA LEU A 160 19.03 -3.86 -4.54
C LEU A 160 17.98 -4.60 -3.70
N LEU A 161 16.71 -4.56 -4.13
CA LEU A 161 15.64 -5.39 -3.57
C LEU A 161 15.23 -6.50 -4.52
N GLY A 162 15.15 -7.72 -3.99
CA GLY A 162 14.65 -8.88 -4.72
C GLY A 162 13.13 -9.04 -4.68
N GLY A 163 12.52 -8.54 -3.62
CA GLY A 163 11.08 -8.54 -3.40
C GLY A 163 10.77 -7.85 -2.07
N ALA A 164 9.52 -7.47 -1.89
CA ALA A 164 8.97 -6.86 -0.71
C ALA A 164 7.75 -7.67 -0.23
N VAL A 165 7.82 -8.19 0.99
CA VAL A 165 6.74 -8.91 1.64
C VAL A 165 6.05 -7.97 2.62
N ALA A 166 4.72 -7.88 2.58
CA ALA A 166 3.95 -7.11 3.56
C ALA A 166 3.30 -8.05 4.56
N VAL A 167 3.70 -7.93 5.84
CA VAL A 167 3.12 -8.72 6.94
C VAL A 167 1.97 -7.95 7.58
N ALA A 168 0.87 -8.63 7.94
CA ALA A 168 -0.29 -7.98 8.56
C ALA A 168 0.14 -7.11 9.76
N PRO A 169 -0.42 -5.89 9.92
CA PRO A 169 -1.49 -5.28 9.13
C PRO A 169 -1.00 -4.46 7.91
N CYS A 170 0.24 -4.64 7.45
CA CYS A 170 0.69 -4.06 6.18
C CYS A 170 0.08 -4.83 4.99
N LEU A 171 0.02 -4.17 3.83
CA LEU A 171 -0.57 -4.69 2.59
C LEU A 171 0.19 -4.20 1.35
N ASP A 172 -0.17 -4.74 0.18
CA ASP A 172 0.36 -4.40 -1.13
C ASP A 172 1.89 -4.55 -1.25
N GLY A 173 2.42 -5.61 -0.64
CA GLY A 173 3.73 -6.14 -1.02
C GLY A 173 3.69 -6.84 -2.39
N ASP A 174 4.83 -7.32 -2.86
CA ASP A 174 4.84 -8.33 -3.94
C ASP A 174 4.13 -9.60 -3.48
N VAL A 175 4.21 -9.88 -2.19
CA VAL A 175 3.48 -10.93 -1.48
C VAL A 175 2.96 -10.34 -0.17
N ASP A 176 1.69 -10.60 0.14
CA ASP A 176 1.07 -10.27 1.42
C ASP A 176 1.07 -11.54 2.31
N CYS A 177 1.50 -11.47 3.58
CA CYS A 177 1.68 -12.65 4.48
C CYS A 177 1.13 -12.42 5.89
N VAL A 178 0.40 -13.37 6.50
CA VAL A 178 -0.31 -13.16 7.78
C VAL A 178 0.60 -12.86 8.97
N SER A 179 1.80 -13.43 8.99
CA SER A 179 2.75 -13.34 10.11
C SER A 179 4.19 -13.47 9.66
#